data_AF-A0A1Y6C2S9-F1
#
_entry.id   AF-A0A1Y6C2S9-F1
#
_cell.length_a   1.000
_cell.length_b   1.000
_cell.length_c   1.000
_cell.angle_alpha   90.00
_cell.angle_beta   90.00
_cell.angle_gamma   90.00
#
_symmetry.space_group_name_H-M   'P 1'
#
loop_
_entity.id
_entity.type
_entity.pdbx_description
1 polymer ?
#
loop_
_entity_poly.entity_id
_entity_poly.type
_entity_poly.pdbx_seq_one_letter_code
_entity_poly.pdbx_strand_id
1 'polypeptide(L)'
;MKFKLKIDKRFNLRVTLIACASAIAMMIVRFDYPPEKVAEIALISLGLLVFVLLLAVPAALLLRWINSRHDNNGSSFSGSDEDRDEPE
;
A
#
# COMPACT_ATOMS: atom_id res chain seq x y z
N MET A 1 30.30 5.02 1.10
CA MET A 1 29.39 4.24 0.24
C MET A 1 27.96 4.44 0.73
N LYS A 2 27.09 5.10 -0.03
CA LYS A 2 25.65 5.21 0.30
C LYS A 2 24.96 3.98 -0.28
N PHE A 3 24.68 2.98 0.56
CA PHE A 3 23.86 1.83 0.18
C PHE A 3 22.44 2.31 -0.08
N LYS A 4 22.12 2.56 -1.36
CA LYS A 4 20.73 2.73 -1.81
C LYS A 4 20.07 1.35 -1.76
N LEU A 5 19.55 0.99 -0.60
CA LEU A 5 18.68 -0.18 -0.44
C LEU A 5 17.39 0.10 -1.24
N LYS A 6 17.37 -0.31 -2.51
CA LYS A 6 16.14 -0.56 -3.25
C LYS A 6 15.45 -1.73 -2.54
N ILE A 7 14.65 -1.41 -1.53
CA ILE A 7 13.81 -2.40 -0.85
C ILE A 7 12.74 -2.79 -1.85
N ASP A 8 12.94 -3.93 -2.50
CA ASP A 8 11.92 -4.55 -3.31
C ASP A 8 10.67 -4.75 -2.45
N LYS A 9 9.50 -4.28 -2.93
CA LYS A 9 8.21 -4.40 -2.21
C LYS A 9 7.92 -5.83 -1.73
N ARG A 10 8.43 -6.84 -2.46
CA ARG A 10 8.32 -8.26 -2.13
C ARG A 10 9.13 -8.67 -0.90
N PHE A 11 10.25 -8.00 -0.63
CA PHE A 11 11.10 -8.27 0.53
C PHE A 11 10.41 -7.81 1.81
N ASN A 12 9.80 -6.63 1.81
CA ASN A 12 9.01 -6.14 2.94
C ASN A 12 7.91 -7.13 3.32
N LEU A 13 7.11 -7.60 2.35
CA LEU A 13 6.03 -8.56 2.59
C LEU A 13 6.49 -9.85 3.29
N ARG A 14 7.65 -10.39 2.89
CA ARG A 14 8.21 -11.60 3.51
C ARG A 14 8.65 -11.34 4.95
N VAL A 15 9.28 -10.19 5.21
CA VAL A 15 9.71 -9.80 6.56
C VAL A 15 8.50 -9.63 7.47
N THR A 16 7.42 -8.98 7.00
CA THR A 16 6.21 -8.81 7.80
C THR A 16 5.52 -10.14 8.10
N LEU A 17 5.47 -11.07 7.14
CA LEU A 17 4.91 -12.41 7.36
C LEU A 17 5.69 -13.18 8.43
N ILE A 18 7.02 -13.13 8.38
CA ILE A 18 7.87 -13.78 9.37
C ILE A 18 7.69 -13.14 10.75
N ALA A 19 7.57 -11.81 10.83
CA ALA A 19 7.32 -11.11 12.08
C ALA A 19 5.94 -11.43 12.68
N CYS A 20 4.90 -11.58 11.85
CA CYS A 20 3.58 -12.04 12.31
C CYS A 20 3.66 -13.48 12.83
N ALA A 21 4.33 -14.38 12.10
CA ALA A 21 4.48 -15.77 12.54
C ALA A 21 5.26 -15.88 13.86
N SER A 22 6.33 -15.09 14.04
CA SER A 22 7.09 -15.08 15.28
C SER A 22 6.31 -14.50 16.46
N ALA A 23 5.52 -13.44 16.24
CA ALA A 23 4.65 -12.88 17.27
C ALA A 23 3.58 -13.90 17.73
N ILE A 24 2.97 -14.61 16.80
CA ILE A 24 2.00 -15.68 17.08
C ILE A 24 2.67 -16.83 17.86
N ALA A 25 3.86 -17.26 17.44
CA ALA A 25 4.60 -18.31 18.13
C ALA A 25 4.99 -17.90 19.56
N MET A 26 5.38 -16.64 19.77
CA MET A 26 5.64 -16.10 21.12
C MET A 26 4.38 -16.11 21.99
N MET A 27 3.21 -15.80 21.41
CA MET A 27 1.94 -15.78 22.14
C MET A 27 1.56 -17.17 22.64
N ILE A 28 1.77 -18.21 21.84
CA ILE A 28 1.45 -19.61 22.19
C ILE A 28 2.45 -20.15 23.23
N VAL A 29 3.75 -20.02 22.97
CA VAL A 29 4.79 -20.66 23.81
C VAL A 29 5.01 -19.94 25.14
N ARG A 30 4.84 -18.60 25.18
CA ARG A 30 5.15 -17.80 26.37
C ARG A 30 3.95 -17.56 27.28
N PHE A 31 2.75 -17.50 26.72
CA PHE A 31 1.54 -17.17 27.48
C PHE A 31 0.58 -18.36 27.63
N ASP A 32 0.96 -19.56 27.16
CA ASP A 32 0.15 -20.78 27.17
C ASP A 32 -1.27 -20.53 26.62
N TYR A 33 -1.37 -19.63 25.64
CA TYR A 33 -2.66 -19.20 25.12
C TYR A 33 -3.23 -20.30 24.23
N PRO A 34 -4.52 -20.67 24.41
CA PRO A 34 -5.13 -21.75 23.64
C PRO A 34 -5.07 -21.44 22.15
N PRO A 35 -4.52 -22.36 21.33
CA PRO A 35 -4.29 -22.12 19.91
C PRO A 35 -5.61 -21.88 19.16
N GLU A 36 -6.73 -22.42 19.65
CA GLU A 36 -8.06 -22.18 19.07
C GLU A 36 -8.43 -20.69 19.14
N LYS A 37 -8.10 -20.02 20.24
CA LYS A 37 -8.39 -18.59 20.44
C LYS A 37 -7.48 -17.70 19.60
N VAL A 38 -6.23 -18.11 19.41
CA VAL A 38 -5.29 -17.39 18.54
C VAL A 38 -5.77 -17.42 17.09
N ALA A 39 -6.25 -18.58 16.61
CA ALA A 39 -6.83 -18.71 15.28
C ALA A 39 -8.12 -17.90 15.11
N GLU A 40 -8.99 -17.90 16.13
CA GLU A 40 -10.23 -17.11 16.15
C GLU A 40 -9.93 -15.60 16.04
N ILE A 41 -8.98 -15.10 16.84
CA ILE A 41 -8.56 -13.68 16.80
C ILE A 41 -7.90 -13.34 15.47
N ALA A 42 -7.07 -14.24 14.92
CA ALA A 42 -6.45 -14.03 13.61
C ALA A 42 -7.52 -13.88 12.51
N LEU A 43 -8.56 -14.71 12.52
CA LEU A 43 -9.68 -14.60 11.58
C LEU A 43 -10.48 -13.31 11.77
N ILE A 44 -10.74 -12.90 13.02
CA ILE A 44 -11.40 -11.62 13.31
C ILE A 44 -10.56 -10.45 12.76
N SER A 45 -9.26 -10.47 12.99
CA SER A 45 -8.35 -9.42 12.51
C SER A 45 -8.29 -9.36 10.98
N LEU A 46 -8.32 -10.52 10.31
CA LEU A 46 -8.38 -10.62 8.86
C LEU A 46 -9.71 -10.05 8.33
N GLY A 47 -10.84 -10.41 8.97
CA GLY A 47 -12.15 -9.87 8.63
C GLY A 47 -12.21 -8.35 8.77
N LEU A 48 -11.62 -7.81 9.83
CA LEU A 48 -11.54 -6.36 10.04
C LEU A 48 -10.68 -5.66 8.98
N LEU A 49 -9.56 -6.28 8.58
CA LEU A 49 -8.71 -5.78 7.49
C LEU A 49 -9.46 -5.76 6.16
N VAL A 50 -10.23 -6.80 5.86
CA VAL A 50 -11.09 -6.86 4.66
C VAL A 50 -12.18 -5.79 4.71
N PHE A 51 -12.79 -5.57 5.87
CA PHE A 51 -13.78 -4.52 6.06
C PHE A 51 -13.20 -3.12 5.79
N VAL A 52 -11.99 -2.84 6.31
CA VAL A 52 -11.28 -1.59 6.03
C VAL A 52 -10.98 -1.45 4.54
N LEU A 53 -10.54 -2.52 3.87
CA LEU A 53 -10.32 -2.50 2.42
C LEU A 53 -11.61 -2.25 1.64
N LEU A 54 -12.73 -2.85 2.04
CA LEU A 54 -14.04 -2.63 1.44
C LEU A 54 -14.50 -1.18 1.53
N LEU A 55 -14.11 -0.45 2.58
CA LEU A 55 -14.39 0.98 2.70
C LEU A 55 -13.37 1.83 1.93
N ALA A 56 -12.09 1.42 1.94
CA ALA A 56 -11.01 2.17 1.30
C ALA A 56 -11.07 2.11 -0.23
N VAL A 57 -11.44 0.97 -0.82
CA VAL A 57 -11.55 0.79 -2.29
C VAL A 57 -12.55 1.75 -2.94
N PRO A 58 -13.81 1.87 -2.49
CA PRO A 58 -14.76 2.80 -3.07
C PRO A 58 -14.34 4.26 -2.83
N ALA A 59 -13.77 4.58 -1.66
CA ALA A 59 -13.23 5.92 -1.40
C ALA A 59 -12.07 6.28 -2.34
N ALA A 60 -11.16 5.34 -2.59
CA ALA A 60 -10.06 5.52 -3.54
C ALA A 60 -10.54 5.62 -4.99
N LEU A 61 -11.58 4.86 -5.38
CA LEU A 61 -12.23 4.96 -6.69
C LEU A 61 -12.90 6.33 -6.89
N LEU A 62 -13.61 6.84 -5.87
CA LEU A 62 -14.23 8.16 -5.91
C LEU A 62 -13.20 9.28 -6.03
N LEU A 63 -12.12 9.21 -5.23
CA LEU A 63 -10.99 10.14 -5.33
C LEU A 63 -10.35 10.10 -6.72
N ARG A 64 -10.12 8.91 -7.27
CA ARG A 64 -9.57 8.74 -8.62
C ARG A 64 -10.49 9.32 -9.68
N TRP A 65 -11.81 9.14 -9.56
CA TRP A 65 -12.78 9.67 -10.51
C TRP A 65 -12.83 11.21 -10.50
N ILE A 66 -12.75 11.83 -9.32
CA ILE A 66 -12.68 13.29 -9.18
C ILE A 66 -11.36 13.83 -9.74
N ASN A 67 -10.23 13.21 -9.41
CA ASN A 67 -8.92 13.69 -9.86
C ASN A 67 -8.75 13.57 -11.38
N SER A 68 -9.28 12.49 -11.97
CA SER A 68 -9.26 12.28 -13.44
C SER A 68 -10.09 13.32 -14.21
N ARG A 69 -11.01 14.05 -13.56
CA ARG A 69 -11.71 15.20 -14.16
C ARG A 69 -10.91 16.49 -14.04
N HIS A 70 -10.06 16.63 -13.03
CA HIS A 70 -9.23 17.81 -12.83
C HIS A 70 -8.09 17.87 -13.85
N ASP A 71 -7.49 16.71 -14.17
CA ASP A 71 -6.37 16.64 -15.13
C ASP A 71 -6.80 16.98 -16.58
N ASN A 72 -8.07 16.77 -16.93
CA ASN A 72 -8.62 17.11 -18.25
C ASN A 72 -9.01 18.59 -18.42
N ASN A 73 -8.95 19.40 -17.37
CA ASN A 73 -9.28 20.83 -17.44
C ASN A 73 -8.05 21.73 -17.21
N GLY A 74 -6.86 21.14 -17.03
CA GLY A 74 -5.59 21.84 -16.80
C GLY A 74 -4.61 21.82 -17.98
N SER A 75 -4.90 21.11 -19.07
CA SER A 75 -4.01 21.01 -20.23
C SER A 75 -4.42 21.92 -21.38
N SER A 76 -4.53 23.23 -21.12
CA SER A 76 -4.68 24.26 -22.16
C SER A 76 -3.95 25.56 -21.81
N PHE A 77 -2.79 25.50 -21.15
CA PHE A 77 -1.84 26.63 -21.20
C PHE A 77 -0.41 26.20 -20.87
N SER A 78 0.25 25.62 -21.86
CA SER A 78 1.71 25.65 -22.01
C SER A 78 1.90 25.59 -23.52
N GLY A 79 1.92 26.71 -24.23
CA GLY A 79 3.03 27.65 -24.11
C GLY A 79 4.30 26.97 -24.63
N SER A 80 4.23 26.38 -25.83
CA SER A 80 5.40 25.89 -26.55
C SER A 80 6.11 27.09 -27.19
N ASP A 81 6.83 27.84 -26.35
CA ASP A 81 7.94 28.69 -26.79
C ASP A 81 9.17 27.81 -26.93
N GLU A 82 9.25 27.01 -27.99
CA GLU A 82 10.52 26.43 -28.41
C GLU A 82 10.37 25.94 -29.84
N ASP A 83 10.84 26.76 -30.79
CA ASP A 83 11.64 26.31 -31.93
C ASP A 83 12.27 27.55 -32.58
N ARG A 84 13.49 27.84 -32.10
CA ARG A 84 14.47 28.64 -32.83
C ARG A 84 14.97 27.79 -33.99
N ASP A 85 14.50 28.10 -35.19
CA ASP A 85 15.18 27.71 -36.42
C ASP A 85 15.87 28.94 -37.03
N GLU A 86 17.12 29.16 -36.64
CA GLU A 86 18.16 29.60 -37.60
C GLU A 86 18.88 28.31 -38.01
N PRO A 87 18.97 28.02 -39.31
CA PRO A 87 20.12 28.58 -40.05
C PRO A 87 19.81 28.93 -41.52
N GLU A 88 20.44 29.99 -42.03
CA GLU A 88 21.31 30.02 -43.24
C GLU A 88 21.95 31.40 -43.41
#